data_AF-I4IW28-F1
#
_entry.id   AF-I4IW28-F1
#
_cell.length_a   1.000
_cell.length_b   1.000
_cell.length_c   1.000
_cell.angle_alpha   90.00
_cell.angle_beta   90.00
_cell.angle_gamma   90.00
#
_symmetry.space_group_name_H-M   'P 1'
#
loop_
_entity.id
_entity.type
_entity.pdbx_description
1 polymer ?
#
loop_
_entity_poly.entity_id
_entity_poly.type
_entity_poly.pdbx_seq_one_letter_code
_entity_poly.pdbx_strand_id
1 'polypeptide(L)'
;MQSFLAEVNEGLAPENWKITCHLFAPYAPEENPIEAIWLSLKTLVRRCYRFCKNFGIMKKIFNLLINLKLFTFPNLHNYDAFSCLI
;
A
#
# COMPACT_ATOMS: atom_id res chain seq x y z
N MET A 1 8.87 -17.61 1.51
CA MET A 1 8.05 -16.95 0.47
C MET A 1 7.84 -17.88 -0.73
N GLN A 2 8.90 -18.40 -1.36
CA GLN A 2 8.75 -19.37 -2.45
C GLN A 2 7.96 -20.63 -2.06
N SER A 3 8.22 -21.20 -0.88
CA SER A 3 7.46 -22.34 -0.35
C SER A 3 5.96 -22.06 -0.22
N PHE A 4 5.60 -20.90 0.33
CA PHE A 4 4.22 -20.47 0.47
C PHE A 4 3.53 -20.23 -0.90
N LEU A 5 4.24 -19.63 -1.85
CA LEU A 5 3.70 -19.43 -3.21
C LEU A 5 3.49 -20.78 -3.91
N ALA A 6 4.38 -21.75 -3.70
CA ALA A 6 4.23 -23.10 -4.24
C ALA A 6 3.01 -23.82 -3.65
N GLU A 7 2.77 -23.68 -2.34
CA GLU A 7 1.60 -24.24 -1.65
C GLU A 7 0.30 -23.58 -2.13
N VAL A 8 0.24 -22.25 -2.19
CA VAL A 8 -0.99 -21.51 -2.55
C VAL A 8 -1.37 -21.68 -4.02
N ASN A 9 -0.38 -21.80 -4.90
CA ASN A 9 -0.58 -21.95 -6.34
C ASN A 9 -0.45 -23.39 -6.84
N GLU A 10 -0.44 -24.38 -5.94
CA GLU A 10 -0.25 -25.79 -6.29
C GLU A 10 -1.30 -26.23 -7.33
N GLY A 11 -0.83 -26.88 -8.41
CA GLY A 11 -1.67 -27.40 -9.47
C GLY A 11 -2.32 -26.34 -10.38
N LEU A 12 -2.03 -25.06 -10.19
CA LEU A 12 -2.54 -23.97 -11.03
C LEU A 12 -1.53 -23.59 -12.11
N ALA A 13 -2.03 -23.42 -13.34
CA ALA A 13 -1.26 -22.80 -14.41
C ALA A 13 -0.92 -21.34 -14.05
N PRO A 14 0.19 -20.78 -14.55
CA PRO A 14 0.61 -19.42 -14.24
C PRO A 14 -0.46 -18.35 -14.46
N GLU A 15 -1.32 -18.51 -15.47
CA GLU A 15 -2.40 -17.54 -15.74
C GLU A 15 -3.49 -17.55 -14.66
N ASN A 16 -3.58 -18.64 -13.88
CA ASN A 16 -4.59 -18.86 -12.85
C ASN A 16 -4.04 -18.75 -11.42
N TRP A 17 -2.82 -18.23 -11.25
CA TRP A 17 -2.22 -18.07 -9.92
C TRP A 17 -3.04 -17.11 -9.05
N LYS A 18 -3.29 -17.54 -7.80
CA LYS A 18 -4.07 -16.78 -6.82
C LYS A 18 -3.26 -15.64 -6.22
N ILE A 19 -1.97 -15.86 -6.02
CA ILE A 19 -1.04 -14.87 -5.45
C ILE A 19 0.24 -14.91 -6.27
N THR A 20 0.69 -13.73 -6.71
CA THR A 20 1.96 -13.55 -7.39
C THR A 20 2.88 -12.70 -6.53
N CYS A 21 4.20 -12.89 -6.68
CA CYS A 21 5.19 -12.04 -6.04
C CYS A 21 5.95 -11.28 -7.13
N HIS A 22 5.91 -9.96 -7.04
CA HIS A 22 6.62 -9.08 -7.94
C HIS A 22 7.89 -8.57 -7.27
N LEU A 23 9.03 -8.74 -7.94
CA LEU A 23 10.32 -8.26 -7.45
C LEU A 23 10.54 -6.84 -7.98
N PHE A 24 10.63 -5.87 -7.08
CA PHE A 24 10.99 -4.49 -7.44
C PHE A 24 12.50 -4.32 -7.60
N ALA A 25 12.89 -3.32 -8.40
CA ALA A 25 14.29 -2.95 -8.54
C ALA A 25 14.85 -2.43 -7.19
N PRO A 26 16.13 -2.70 -6.90
CA PRO A 26 16.77 -2.16 -5.71
C PRO A 26 16.82 -0.62 -5.78
N TYR A 27 16.54 0.05 -4.67
CA TYR A 27 16.54 1.52 -4.55
C TYR A 27 15.54 2.27 -5.44
N ALA A 28 14.47 1.60 -5.91
CA ALA A 28 13.41 2.20 -6.73
C ALA A 28 12.07 2.32 -5.95
N PRO A 29 11.97 3.17 -4.92
CA PRO A 29 10.74 3.32 -4.12
C PRO A 29 9.53 3.78 -4.94
N GLU A 30 9.73 4.42 -6.08
CA GLU A 30 8.70 4.83 -7.04
C GLU A 30 7.93 3.65 -7.66
N GLU A 31 8.52 2.45 -7.69
CA GLU A 31 7.84 1.23 -8.15
C GLU A 31 6.87 0.69 -7.09
N ASN A 32 7.07 1.04 -5.81
CA ASN A 32 6.23 0.57 -4.73
C ASN A 32 5.08 1.56 -4.44
N PRO A 33 3.82 1.26 -4.83
CA PRO A 33 2.70 2.16 -4.59
C PRO A 33 2.44 2.41 -3.10
N ILE A 34 2.79 1.45 -2.23
CA ILE A 34 2.64 1.62 -0.78
C ILE A 34 3.54 2.74 -0.27
N GLU A 35 4.77 2.87 -0.77
CA GLU A 35 5.69 3.94 -0.36
C GLU A 35 5.11 5.32 -0.70
N ALA A 36 4.48 5.46 -1.87
CA ALA A 36 3.84 6.68 -2.30
C ALA A 36 2.62 7.05 -1.41
N ILE A 37 1.77 6.05 -1.09
CA ILE A 37 0.66 6.21 -0.12
C ILE A 37 1.21 6.64 1.24
N TRP A 38 2.24 5.96 1.73
CA TRP A 38 2.83 6.22 3.03
C TRP A 38 3.45 7.61 3.12
N LEU A 39 4.17 8.03 2.08
CA LEU A 39 4.76 9.38 2.00
C LEU A 39 3.68 10.46 2.07
N SER A 40 2.58 10.28 1.33
CA SER A 40 1.46 11.21 1.30
C SER A 40 0.76 11.29 2.66
N LEU A 41 0.44 10.14 3.27
CA LEU A 41 -0.15 10.06 4.61
C LEU A 41 0.75 10.70 5.67
N LYS A 42 2.04 10.36 5.70
CA LYS A 42 3.01 10.94 6.63
C LYS A 42 3.07 12.46 6.48
N THR A 43 3.03 12.97 5.25
CA THR A 43 3.04 14.42 4.98
C THR A 43 1.79 15.10 5.53
N LEU A 44 0.62 14.50 5.36
CA LEU A 44 -0.64 15.04 5.90
C LEU A 44 -0.67 14.99 7.44
N VAL A 45 -0.25 13.88 8.06
CA VAL A 45 -0.15 13.79 9.52
C VAL A 45 0.84 14.81 10.08
N ARG A 46 1.98 15.04 9.40
CA ARG A 46 2.94 16.09 9.78
C ARG A 46 2.32 17.48 9.74
N ARG A 47 1.45 17.80 8.78
CA ARG A 47 0.71 19.08 8.78
C ARG A 47 -0.24 19.19 9.97
N CYS A 48 -0.77 18.08 10.45
CA CYS A 48 -1.65 18.00 11.61
C CYS A 48 -0.92 17.80 12.96
N TYR A 49 0.41 17.90 13.03
CA TYR A 49 1.18 17.50 14.22
C TYR A 49 0.72 18.20 15.51
N ARG A 50 0.24 19.45 15.43
CA ARG A 50 -0.27 20.23 16.56
C ARG A 50 -1.50 19.60 17.22
N PHE A 51 -2.27 18.82 16.46
CA PHE A 51 -3.44 18.10 16.95
C PHE A 51 -3.07 16.70 17.50
N CYS A 52 -1.93 16.14 17.09
CA CYS A 52 -1.42 14.84 17.50
C CYS A 52 -0.77 14.87 18.90
N LYS A 53 -1.52 15.20 19.95
CA LYS A 53 -1.01 15.32 21.34
C LYS A 53 -0.57 13.99 21.95
N ASN A 54 -1.00 12.87 21.40
CA ASN A 54 -0.57 11.53 21.77
C ASN A 54 -0.72 10.58 20.57
N PHE A 55 -0.12 9.39 20.70
CA PHE A 55 -0.15 8.37 19.65
C PHE A 55 -1.56 7.90 19.30
N GLY A 56 -2.48 7.84 20.26
CA GLY A 56 -3.87 7.45 20.01
C GLY A 56 -4.60 8.42 19.10
N ILE A 57 -4.41 9.74 19.30
CA ILE A 57 -4.97 10.78 18.42
C ILE A 57 -4.31 10.72 17.04
N MET A 58 -2.99 10.54 16.98
CA MET A 58 -2.28 10.37 15.72
C MET A 58 -2.85 9.19 14.91
N LYS A 59 -3.10 8.05 15.55
CA LYS A 59 -3.70 6.86 14.92
C LYS A 59 -5.11 7.14 14.38
N LYS A 60 -5.94 7.88 15.13
CA LYS A 60 -7.29 8.28 14.67
C LYS A 60 -7.22 9.19 13.44
N ILE A 61 -6.34 10.19 13.45
CA ILE A 61 -6.12 11.09 12.30
C ILE A 61 -5.61 10.31 11.10
N PHE A 62 -4.65 9.40 11.31
CA PHE A 62 -4.13 8.55 10.25
C PHE A 62 -5.22 7.69 9.60
N ASN A 63 -6.07 7.03 10.40
CA ASN A 63 -7.20 6.26 9.89
C ASN A 63 -8.22 7.12 9.14
N LEU A 64 -8.51 8.33 9.65
CA LEU A 64 -9.38 9.28 8.96
C LEU A 64 -8.82 9.64 7.59
N LEU A 65 -7.52 9.96 7.50
CA LEU A 65 -6.87 10.32 6.24
C LEU A 65 -6.85 9.17 5.23
N ILE A 66 -6.69 7.93 5.69
CA ILE A 66 -6.85 6.73 4.84
C ILE A 66 -8.27 6.65 4.28
N ASN A 67 -9.28 6.78 5.14
CA ASN A 67 -10.69 6.67 4.75
C ASN A 67 -11.12 7.76 3.76
N LEU A 68 -10.49 8.93 3.79
CA LEU A 68 -10.76 10.01 2.85
C LEU A 68 -10.20 9.76 1.44
N LYS A 69 -9.44 8.69 1.23
CA LYS A 69 -8.90 8.28 -0.09
C LYS A 69 -8.24 9.42 -0.88
N LEU A 70 -7.50 10.30 -0.20
CA LEU A 70 -6.91 11.49 -0.83
C LEU A 70 -5.63 11.17 -1.63
N PHE A 71 -5.49 9.95 -2.14
CA PHE A 71 -4.28 9.50 -2.82
C PHE A 71 -4.61 9.16 -4.27
N THR A 72 -3.96 9.86 -5.20
CA THR A 72 -4.01 9.57 -6.63
C THR A 72 -2.60 9.29 -7.10
N PHE A 73 -2.36 8.08 -7.59
CA PHE A 73 -1.06 7.69 -8.13
C PHE A 73 -1.23 7.12 -9.53
N PRO A 74 -0.34 7.48 -10.47
CA PRO A 74 -0.44 7.02 -11.85
C PRO A 74 -0.32 5.49 -11.93
N ASN A 75 0.46 4.84 -11.06
CA ASN A 75 0.75 3.41 -11.15
C ASN A 75 -0.24 2.51 -10.39
N LEU A 76 -1.28 3.07 -9.77
CA LEU A 76 -2.18 2.28 -8.91
C LEU A 76 -3.04 1.28 -9.70
N HIS A 77 -3.33 1.59 -10.98
CA HIS A 77 -4.08 0.72 -11.88
C HIS A 77 -3.38 -0.61 -12.18
N ASN A 78 -2.07 -0.70 -11.94
CA ASN A 78 -1.30 -1.94 -12.12
C ASN A 78 -1.51 -2.95 -10.99
N TYR A 79 -2.25 -2.58 -9.93
CA TYR A 79 -2.43 -3.40 -8.74
C TYR A 79 -3.91 -3.50 -8.37
N ASP A 80 -4.54 -4.63 -8.73
CA ASP A 80 -5.95 -4.89 -8.42
C ASP A 80 -6.26 -4.75 -6.92
N ALA A 81 -5.32 -5.11 -6.05
CA ALA A 81 -5.46 -4.99 -4.60
C ALA A 81 -5.69 -3.55 -4.12
N PHE A 82 -5.27 -2.54 -4.89
CA PHE A 82 -5.41 -1.12 -4.55
C PHE A 82 -6.53 -0.42 -5.32
N SER A 83 -7.24 -1.13 -6.21
CA SER A 83 -8.43 -0.61 -6.90
C SER A 83 -9.47 -0.06 -5.93
N CYS A 84 -9.63 -0.68 -4.76
CA CYS A 84 -10.54 -0.26 -3.69
C CYS A 84 -10.16 1.08 -3.04
N LEU A 85 -8.94 1.60 -3.25
CA LEU A 85 -8.45 2.87 -2.70
C LEU A 85 -8.62 4.05 -3.66
N ILE A 86 -8.93 3.77 -4.93
CA ILE A 86 -9.42 4.74 -5.93
C ILE A 86 -10.90 5.03 -5.64
#